data_AF-A0A0J1D0E3-F1
#
_entry.id   AF-A0A0J1D0E3-F1
#
_cell.length_a   1.000
_cell.length_b   1.000
_cell.length_c   1.000
_cell.angle_alpha   90.00
_cell.angle_beta   90.00
_cell.angle_gamma   90.00
#
_symmetry.space_group_name_H-M   'P 1'
#
loop_
_entity.id
_entity.type
_entity.pdbx_description
1 polymer ?
#
loop_
_entity_poly.entity_id
_entity_poly.type
_entity_poly.pdbx_seq_one_letter_code
_entity_poly.pdbx_strand_id
1 'polypeptide(L)'
;MKLFPSFPRPRAARRSRLPALAALVSLVVGMTVQPANADQLDSIRAAHVLRVAVPEDYPPFGSPGADMKLQGYDIDMANLLAKTIGVEVKLIPVTSANRVAYLLSGRADLTISSLAKTADREKVIDFSQAYAPYFQGVFGPADVKVAGPADLAGKTIGATRGTVEEMTITQTAPPSATIKRFDDNAGTIAAFLSGQVQLFAAGNVVATAIIAKHPPRVPESKYIFRNSPCYIGVLKDQPRLLDLVNQTIDRAKHDGTLNSISQKWLDMPLPANL
;
A
#
# COMPACT_ATOMS: atom_id res chain seq x y z
N MET A 1 -57.16 47.28 -35.42
CA MET A 1 -58.09 46.84 -36.49
C MET A 1 -57.73 47.61 -37.75
N LYS A 2 -57.46 46.88 -38.85
CA LYS A 2 -57.54 47.31 -40.26
C LYS A 2 -56.43 48.27 -40.76
N LEU A 3 -55.51 47.75 -41.58
CA LEU A 3 -55.56 47.63 -43.06
C LEU A 3 -55.21 48.99 -43.71
N PHE A 4 -54.16 49.12 -44.52
CA PHE A 4 -54.00 48.71 -45.93
C PHE A 4 -52.60 49.22 -46.40
N PRO A 5 -52.10 49.03 -47.64
CA PRO A 5 -52.60 48.25 -48.79
C PRO A 5 -51.54 47.34 -49.45
N SER A 6 -52.03 46.48 -50.34
CA SER A 6 -51.31 45.78 -51.41
C SER A 6 -50.93 46.70 -52.58
N PHE A 7 -49.91 46.30 -53.36
CA PHE A 7 -49.68 46.44 -54.83
C PHE A 7 -48.17 46.67 -55.12
N PRO A 8 -47.65 46.47 -56.36
CA PRO A 8 -47.65 45.31 -57.25
C PRO A 8 -46.20 44.85 -57.65
N ARG A 9 -46.05 43.72 -58.35
CA ARG A 9 -44.83 43.31 -59.10
C ARG A 9 -44.84 43.94 -60.53
N PRO A 10 -43.83 43.74 -61.41
CA PRO A 10 -42.36 43.79 -61.30
C PRO A 10 -41.75 44.72 -62.40
N ARG A 11 -40.44 45.02 -62.39
CA ARG A 11 -39.66 45.19 -63.65
C ARG A 11 -38.15 45.28 -63.48
N ALA A 12 -37.51 44.69 -64.49
CA ALA A 12 -36.23 45.03 -65.11
C ALA A 12 -34.91 44.69 -64.39
N ALA A 13 -34.25 43.72 -65.01
CA ALA A 13 -32.84 43.40 -64.88
C ALA A 13 -31.94 44.64 -65.11
N ARG A 14 -30.90 44.76 -64.29
CA ARG A 14 -29.68 45.43 -64.68
C ARG A 14 -28.48 44.67 -64.10
N ARG A 15 -27.73 44.07 -65.02
CA ARG A 15 -26.42 43.46 -64.78
C ARG A 15 -25.51 44.53 -64.19
N SER A 16 -24.96 44.26 -63.00
CA SER A 16 -23.77 44.94 -62.52
C SER A 16 -22.83 43.88 -61.96
N ARG A 17 -21.62 43.88 -62.51
CA ARG A 17 -20.52 43.01 -62.12
C ARG A 17 -19.99 43.54 -60.78
N LEU A 18 -20.09 42.74 -59.72
CA LEU A 18 -19.45 43.01 -58.44
C LEU A 18 -18.24 42.06 -58.29
N PRO A 19 -17.07 42.58 -57.88
CA PRO A 19 -15.84 41.82 -57.83
C PRO A 19 -15.85 40.83 -56.66
N ALA A 20 -15.10 39.74 -56.84
CA ALA A 20 -14.90 38.66 -55.89
C ALA A 20 -14.53 39.17 -54.49
N LEU A 21 -15.40 38.91 -53.52
CA LEU A 21 -15.08 39.04 -52.10
C LEU A 21 -14.21 37.83 -51.73
N ALA A 22 -12.91 38.05 -51.55
CA ALA A 22 -11.98 37.04 -51.07
C ALA A 22 -12.44 36.56 -49.68
N ALA A 23 -12.85 35.30 -49.59
CA ALA A 23 -13.12 34.63 -48.33
C ALA A 23 -11.78 34.37 -47.62
N LEU A 24 -11.44 35.21 -46.63
CA LEU A 24 -10.45 34.85 -45.63
C LEU A 24 -11.07 33.80 -44.70
N VAL A 25 -10.97 32.54 -45.09
CA VAL A 25 -11.18 31.41 -44.17
C VAL A 25 -9.90 31.30 -43.35
N SER A 26 -9.86 31.98 -42.20
CA SER A 26 -8.84 31.73 -41.19
C SER A 26 -9.01 30.30 -40.70
N LEU A 27 -8.18 29.39 -41.22
CA LEU A 27 -8.04 28.03 -40.72
C LEU A 27 -7.43 28.11 -39.33
N VAL A 28 -8.26 28.34 -38.31
CA VAL A 28 -7.88 28.09 -36.93
C VAL A 28 -7.82 26.57 -36.81
N VAL A 29 -6.63 26.02 -37.04
CA VAL A 29 -6.27 24.68 -36.59
C VAL A 29 -6.40 24.74 -35.08
N GLY A 30 -7.56 24.31 -34.57
CA GLY A 30 -7.76 24.09 -33.15
C GLY A 30 -6.81 22.98 -32.74
N MET A 31 -5.60 23.36 -32.31
CA MET A 31 -4.76 22.51 -31.51
C MET A 31 -5.58 22.16 -30.26
N THR A 32 -6.19 20.98 -30.27
CA THR A 32 -6.71 20.38 -29.06
C THR A 32 -5.49 20.14 -28.18
N VAL A 33 -5.18 21.11 -27.31
CA VAL A 33 -4.28 20.92 -26.19
C VAL A 33 -4.93 19.82 -25.37
N GLN A 34 -4.50 18.57 -25.58
CA GLN A 34 -4.80 17.52 -24.64
C GLN A 34 -4.31 18.04 -23.28
N PRO A 35 -5.13 17.98 -22.22
CA PRO A 35 -4.65 18.30 -20.90
C PRO A 35 -3.46 17.39 -20.66
N ALA A 36 -2.25 17.96 -20.67
CA ALA A 36 -1.09 17.26 -20.20
C ALA A 36 -1.38 17.00 -18.72
N ASN A 37 -1.78 15.77 -18.39
CA ASN A 37 -1.72 15.31 -17.02
C ASN A 37 -0.28 15.55 -16.60
N ALA A 38 -0.07 16.59 -15.78
CA ALA A 38 1.25 16.93 -15.30
C ALA A 38 1.80 15.67 -14.63
N ASP A 39 2.93 15.20 -15.12
CA ASP A 39 3.57 14.01 -14.60
C ASP A 39 3.80 14.21 -13.09
N GLN A 40 3.29 13.30 -12.27
CA GLN A 40 3.30 13.49 -10.83
C GLN A 40 4.74 13.45 -10.28
N LEU A 41 5.64 12.69 -10.91
CA LEU A 41 7.05 12.66 -10.50
C LEU A 41 7.73 14.00 -10.78
N ASP A 42 7.45 14.63 -11.92
CA ASP A 42 7.96 15.97 -12.22
C ASP A 42 7.38 17.01 -11.25
N SER A 43 6.11 16.88 -10.88
CA SER A 43 5.45 17.74 -9.89
C SER A 43 6.09 17.60 -8.49
N ILE A 44 6.37 16.37 -8.05
CA ILE A 44 7.09 16.08 -6.78
C ILE A 44 8.48 16.72 -6.79
N ARG A 45 9.21 16.57 -7.90
CA ARG A 45 10.56 17.16 -8.06
C ARG A 45 10.52 18.69 -8.02
N ALA A 46 9.61 19.30 -8.75
CA ALA A 46 9.44 20.75 -8.77
C ALA A 46 9.03 21.31 -7.40
N ALA A 47 8.22 20.57 -6.65
CA ALA A 47 7.81 20.94 -5.29
C ALA A 47 8.92 20.72 -4.23
N HIS A 48 10.00 20.01 -4.57
CA HIS A 48 11.04 19.56 -3.64
C HIS A 48 10.52 18.76 -2.43
N VAL A 49 9.32 18.17 -2.54
CA VAL A 49 8.65 17.43 -1.46
C VAL A 49 7.89 16.24 -2.03
N LEU A 50 8.10 15.08 -1.42
CA LEU A 50 7.27 13.88 -1.58
C LEU A 50 6.29 13.76 -0.39
N ARG A 51 4.98 13.85 -0.64
CA ARG A 51 3.97 13.68 0.40
C ARG A 51 3.57 12.22 0.50
N VAL A 52 3.78 11.59 1.65
CA VAL A 52 3.51 10.16 1.81
C VAL A 52 2.47 9.95 2.90
N ALA A 53 1.35 9.32 2.56
CA ALA A 53 0.39 8.83 3.53
C ALA A 53 0.97 7.59 4.25
N VAL A 54 1.16 7.71 5.57
CA VAL A 54 1.82 6.70 6.43
C VAL A 54 1.00 6.39 7.68
N PRO A 55 1.11 5.19 8.29
CA PRO A 55 0.39 4.87 9.51
C PRO A 55 1.02 5.57 10.72
N GLU A 56 0.19 5.92 11.71
CA GLU A 56 0.63 6.40 13.02
C GLU A 56 0.18 5.49 14.17
N ASP A 57 -0.63 4.48 13.88
CA ASP A 57 -1.31 3.62 14.83
C ASP A 57 -0.99 2.13 14.60
N TYR A 58 0.06 1.82 13.83
CA TYR A 58 0.36 0.49 13.33
C TYR A 58 1.82 0.08 13.52
N PRO A 59 2.34 -0.02 14.76
CA PRO A 59 3.68 -0.54 15.00
C PRO A 59 3.80 -2.02 14.57
N PRO A 60 4.94 -2.46 14.03
CA PRO A 60 6.20 -1.71 13.85
C PRO A 60 6.28 -0.95 12.51
N PHE A 61 5.18 -0.86 11.74
CA PHE A 61 5.18 -0.22 10.43
C PHE A 61 5.08 1.31 10.52
N GLY A 62 4.35 1.85 11.49
CA GLY A 62 4.25 3.28 11.74
C GLY A 62 3.64 3.60 13.10
N SER A 63 4.38 4.33 13.94
CA SER A 63 3.89 4.86 15.22
C SER A 63 4.75 6.05 15.68
N PRO A 64 4.26 6.92 16.59
CA PRO A 64 5.12 7.87 17.29
C PRO A 64 6.24 7.16 18.06
N GLY A 65 7.45 7.70 17.98
CA GLY A 65 8.58 7.38 18.84
C GLY A 65 8.54 8.14 20.16
N ALA A 66 9.55 7.92 21.01
CA ALA A 66 9.68 8.62 22.28
C ALA A 66 9.86 10.14 22.11
N ASP A 67 10.39 10.57 20.97
CA ASP A 67 10.55 11.97 20.58
C ASP A 67 9.31 12.53 19.84
N MET A 68 8.20 11.79 19.84
CA MET A 68 6.95 12.09 19.14
C MET A 68 7.06 12.12 17.61
N LYS A 69 8.21 11.77 17.01
CA LYS A 69 8.33 11.65 15.56
C LYS A 69 7.81 10.29 15.10
N LEU A 70 7.20 10.26 13.93
CA LEU A 70 6.81 9.00 13.31
C LEU A 70 8.05 8.16 12.99
N GLN A 71 7.96 6.89 13.34
CA GLN A 71 8.97 5.87 13.05
C GLN A 71 8.29 4.56 12.66
N GLY A 72 9.00 3.72 11.91
CA GLY A 72 8.52 2.40 11.52
C GLY A 72 9.02 1.97 10.15
N TYR A 73 8.70 0.75 9.77
CA TYR A 73 9.07 0.18 8.46
C TYR A 73 8.59 1.08 7.31
N ASP A 74 7.33 1.51 7.35
CA ASP A 74 6.72 2.32 6.28
C ASP A 74 7.34 3.72 6.23
N ILE A 75 7.77 4.23 7.38
CA ILE A 75 8.46 5.52 7.50
C ILE A 75 9.85 5.45 6.88
N ASP A 76 10.61 4.39 7.16
CA ASP A 76 11.94 4.18 6.58
C ASP A 76 11.85 3.97 5.05
N MET A 77 10.81 3.27 4.55
CA MET A 77 10.56 3.14 3.12
C MET A 77 10.19 4.48 2.47
N ALA A 78 9.38 5.31 3.12
CA ALA A 78 9.04 6.66 2.65
C ALA A 78 10.29 7.56 2.56
N ASN A 79 11.14 7.54 3.59
CA ASN A 79 12.42 8.24 3.62
C ASN A 79 13.35 7.78 2.48
N LEU A 80 13.42 6.47 2.22
CA LEU A 80 14.23 5.90 1.15
C LEU A 80 13.80 6.38 -0.23
N LEU A 81 12.48 6.44 -0.49
CA LEU A 81 11.94 6.95 -1.75
C LEU A 81 12.24 8.44 -1.93
N ALA A 82 12.00 9.25 -0.90
CA ALA A 82 12.30 10.68 -0.95
C ALA A 82 13.79 10.95 -1.23
N LYS A 83 14.69 10.19 -0.58
CA LYS A 83 16.13 10.23 -0.85
C LYS A 83 16.47 9.84 -2.30
N THR A 84 15.79 8.83 -2.85
CA THR A 84 16.01 8.38 -4.24
C THR A 84 15.56 9.42 -5.27
N ILE A 85 14.47 10.14 -4.97
CA ILE A 85 13.97 11.24 -5.82
C ILE A 85 14.82 12.51 -5.65
N GLY A 86 15.48 12.68 -4.50
CA GLY A 86 16.28 13.86 -4.16
C GLY A 86 15.45 15.00 -3.57
N VAL A 87 14.41 14.67 -2.80
CA VAL A 87 13.45 15.64 -2.21
C VAL A 87 13.23 15.37 -0.72
N GLU A 88 12.62 16.32 -0.03
CA GLU A 88 12.19 16.12 1.36
C GLU A 88 10.97 15.18 1.42
N VAL A 89 10.84 14.41 2.50
CA VAL A 89 9.61 13.68 2.77
C VAL A 89 8.69 14.51 3.66
N LYS A 90 7.41 14.59 3.29
CA LYS A 90 6.34 15.06 4.16
C LYS A 90 5.45 13.88 4.52
N LEU A 91 5.60 13.40 5.74
CA LEU A 91 4.78 12.32 6.30
C LEU A 91 3.38 12.87 6.64
N ILE A 92 2.35 12.20 6.13
CA ILE A 92 0.95 12.52 6.38
C ILE A 92 0.34 11.34 7.15
N PRO A 93 0.13 11.48 8.45
CA PRO A 93 -0.51 10.43 9.24
C PRO A 93 -1.90 10.11 8.71
N VAL A 94 -2.18 8.82 8.53
CA VAL A 94 -3.45 8.29 8.05
C VAL A 94 -3.82 7.03 8.81
N THR A 95 -5.12 6.74 8.85
CA THR A 95 -5.62 5.44 9.30
C THR A 95 -5.78 4.50 8.13
N SER A 96 -5.90 3.20 8.41
CA SER A 96 -6.20 2.19 7.38
C SER A 96 -7.47 2.51 6.56
N ALA A 97 -8.44 3.19 7.17
CA ALA A 97 -9.71 3.53 6.54
C ALA A 97 -9.59 4.68 5.52
N ASN A 98 -8.73 5.67 5.76
CA ASN A 98 -8.67 6.89 4.95
C ASN A 98 -7.45 6.98 4.02
N ARG A 99 -6.42 6.13 4.18
CA ARG A 99 -5.17 6.20 3.41
C ARG A 99 -5.35 6.24 1.88
N VAL A 100 -6.24 5.42 1.32
CA VAL A 100 -6.51 5.41 -0.13
C VAL A 100 -7.25 6.68 -0.56
N ALA A 101 -8.18 7.20 0.25
CA ALA A 101 -8.89 8.43 -0.06
C ALA A 101 -7.95 9.65 -0.07
N TYR A 102 -6.88 9.65 0.75
CA TYR A 102 -5.86 10.69 0.73
C TYR A 102 -5.06 10.70 -0.58
N LEU A 103 -4.73 9.52 -1.09
CA LEU A 103 -4.11 9.38 -2.40
C LEU A 103 -5.05 9.86 -3.52
N LEU A 104 -6.29 9.37 -3.55
CA LEU A 104 -7.29 9.72 -4.56
C LEU A 104 -7.63 11.22 -4.59
N SER A 105 -7.58 11.89 -3.44
CA SER A 105 -7.82 13.34 -3.35
C SER A 105 -6.58 14.19 -3.61
N GLY A 106 -5.43 13.58 -3.92
CA GLY A 106 -4.17 14.28 -4.13
C GLY A 106 -3.59 14.94 -2.87
N ARG A 107 -4.08 14.58 -1.67
CA ARG A 107 -3.53 15.04 -0.38
C ARG A 107 -2.17 14.40 -0.10
N ALA A 108 -1.97 13.17 -0.58
CA ALA A 108 -0.69 12.46 -0.59
C ALA A 108 -0.32 12.05 -2.02
N ASP A 109 0.97 11.93 -2.28
CA ASP A 109 1.50 11.49 -3.56
C ASP A 109 1.62 9.96 -3.64
N LEU A 110 1.92 9.33 -2.50
CA LEU A 110 2.01 7.88 -2.34
C LEU A 110 1.28 7.44 -1.07
N THR A 111 0.83 6.18 -1.04
CA THR A 111 0.42 5.51 0.20
C THR A 111 1.40 4.39 0.53
N ILE A 112 2.16 4.57 1.60
CA ILE A 112 3.06 3.57 2.19
C ILE A 112 2.57 3.35 3.61
N SER A 113 1.58 2.48 3.75
CA SER A 113 0.87 2.28 5.01
C SER A 113 0.39 0.85 5.08
N SER A 114 1.32 -0.10 5.10
CA SER A 114 1.06 -1.54 5.27
C SER A 114 -0.08 -2.02 4.38
N LEU A 115 -0.07 -1.55 3.13
CA LEU A 115 -1.24 -1.58 2.27
C LEU A 115 -1.33 -2.93 1.57
N ALA A 116 -2.34 -3.72 1.95
CA ALA A 116 -2.71 -4.92 1.23
C ALA A 116 -3.29 -4.60 -0.15
N LYS A 117 -2.87 -5.36 -1.16
CA LYS A 117 -3.41 -5.31 -2.52
C LYS A 117 -4.73 -6.09 -2.60
N THR A 118 -5.80 -5.44 -3.07
CA THR A 118 -7.13 -6.05 -3.24
C THR A 118 -7.74 -5.62 -4.56
N ALA A 119 -8.60 -6.46 -5.14
CA ALA A 119 -9.23 -6.20 -6.42
C ALA A 119 -10.01 -4.86 -6.46
N ASP A 120 -10.66 -4.47 -5.36
CA ASP A 120 -11.39 -3.20 -5.29
C ASP A 120 -10.46 -1.99 -5.26
N ARG A 121 -9.29 -2.09 -4.62
CA ARG A 121 -8.30 -1.02 -4.63
C ARG A 121 -7.62 -0.91 -6.01
N GLU A 122 -7.34 -2.04 -6.65
CA GLU A 122 -6.73 -2.07 -7.99
C GLU A 122 -7.59 -1.39 -9.06
N LYS A 123 -8.91 -1.28 -8.85
CA LYS A 123 -9.79 -0.50 -9.74
C LYS A 123 -9.51 0.99 -9.71
N VAL A 124 -8.96 1.52 -8.61
CA VAL A 124 -8.87 2.98 -8.38
C VAL A 124 -7.45 3.50 -8.16
N ILE A 125 -6.49 2.62 -7.84
CA ILE A 125 -5.06 2.94 -7.68
C ILE A 125 -4.20 1.85 -8.31
N ASP A 126 -2.95 2.19 -8.62
CA ASP A 126 -1.92 1.21 -8.98
C ASP A 126 -1.09 0.82 -7.75
N PHE A 127 -0.42 -0.33 -7.87
CA PHE A 127 0.39 -0.90 -6.82
C PHE A 127 1.80 -1.16 -7.32
N SER A 128 2.81 -0.84 -6.49
CA SER A 128 4.19 -1.28 -6.70
C SER A 128 4.31 -2.80 -6.60
N GLN A 129 5.52 -3.31 -6.77
CA GLN A 129 5.91 -4.61 -6.21
C GLN A 129 5.89 -4.59 -4.67
N ALA A 130 5.91 -5.77 -4.04
CA ALA A 130 5.93 -5.89 -2.59
C ALA A 130 7.24 -5.33 -2.00
N TYR A 131 7.12 -4.53 -0.92
CA TYR A 131 8.26 -3.92 -0.23
C TYR A 131 8.41 -4.38 1.22
N ALA A 132 7.37 -4.97 1.81
CA ALA A 132 7.45 -5.51 3.16
C ALA A 132 6.74 -6.86 3.29
N PRO A 133 7.32 -7.81 4.03
CA PRO A 133 6.68 -9.08 4.29
C PRO A 133 5.59 -8.90 5.35
N TYR A 134 4.40 -9.36 5.03
CA TYR A 134 3.34 -9.56 6.02
C TYR A 134 2.68 -10.89 5.73
N PHE A 135 2.64 -11.73 6.75
CA PHE A 135 2.13 -13.09 6.60
C PHE A 135 1.58 -13.59 7.93
N GLN A 136 0.67 -14.54 7.79
CA GLN A 136 -0.02 -15.18 8.90
C GLN A 136 0.44 -16.63 8.93
N GLY A 137 0.79 -17.15 10.10
CA GLY A 137 1.38 -18.47 10.21
C GLY A 137 1.45 -18.98 11.63
N VAL A 138 2.10 -20.13 11.77
CA VAL A 138 2.47 -20.69 13.07
C VAL A 138 3.90 -20.30 13.40
N PHE A 139 4.11 -19.93 14.66
CA PHE A 139 5.40 -19.56 15.22
C PHE A 139 5.70 -20.36 16.49
N GLY A 140 6.98 -20.54 16.79
CA GLY A 140 7.44 -21.08 18.07
C GLY A 140 8.95 -21.32 18.10
N PRO A 141 9.50 -21.89 19.18
CA PRO A 141 10.95 -21.96 19.38
C PRO A 141 11.64 -22.90 18.39
N ALA A 142 12.94 -22.69 18.18
CA ALA A 142 13.78 -23.40 17.20
C ALA A 142 13.79 -24.94 17.33
N ASP A 143 13.66 -25.42 18.56
CA ASP A 143 13.65 -26.84 18.93
C ASP A 143 12.34 -27.54 18.55
N VAL A 144 11.22 -26.80 18.40
CA VAL A 144 9.96 -27.35 17.91
C VAL A 144 9.93 -27.34 16.39
N LYS A 145 10.08 -28.54 15.80
CA LYS A 145 9.99 -28.74 14.35
C LYS A 145 8.54 -28.91 13.92
N VAL A 146 8.11 -28.05 12.99
CA VAL A 146 6.81 -28.05 12.31
C VAL A 146 7.05 -27.45 10.93
N ALA A 147 6.74 -28.18 9.87
CA ALA A 147 6.83 -27.71 8.49
C ALA A 147 5.44 -27.50 7.85
N GLY A 148 4.38 -28.01 8.47
CA GLY A 148 3.01 -27.80 8.01
C GLY A 148 1.95 -28.29 9.01
N PRO A 149 0.67 -28.25 8.63
CA PRO A 149 -0.43 -28.57 9.54
C PRO A 149 -0.34 -29.97 10.15
N ALA A 150 0.07 -30.99 9.38
CA ALA A 150 0.19 -32.37 9.87
C ALA A 150 1.13 -32.51 11.08
N ASP A 151 2.20 -31.71 11.12
CA ASP A 151 3.18 -31.74 12.20
C ASP A 151 2.65 -31.11 13.51
N LEU A 152 1.44 -30.54 13.50
CA LEU A 152 0.79 -30.06 14.72
C LEU A 152 0.19 -31.17 15.57
N ALA A 153 0.17 -32.42 15.08
CA ALA A 153 -0.31 -33.56 15.82
C ALA A 153 0.36 -33.66 17.21
N GLY A 154 -0.46 -33.73 18.27
CA GLY A 154 0.00 -33.79 19.65
C GLY A 154 0.63 -32.50 20.21
N LYS A 155 0.66 -31.40 19.43
CA LYS A 155 1.20 -30.11 19.87
C LYS A 155 0.11 -29.20 20.42
N THR A 156 0.50 -28.26 21.27
CA THR A 156 -0.39 -27.23 21.81
C THR A 156 -0.14 -25.90 21.13
N ILE A 157 -1.16 -25.31 20.51
CA ILE A 157 -1.09 -24.07 19.74
C ILE A 157 -1.99 -23.02 20.38
N GLY A 158 -1.44 -21.86 20.72
CA GLY A 158 -2.21 -20.69 21.15
C GLY A 158 -2.75 -19.91 19.96
N ALA A 159 -3.98 -19.43 20.04
CA ALA A 159 -4.56 -18.55 19.03
C ALA A 159 -5.52 -17.54 19.66
N THR A 160 -5.55 -16.33 19.11
CA THR A 160 -6.52 -15.32 19.56
C THR A 160 -7.88 -15.58 18.94
N ARG A 161 -8.92 -15.63 19.78
CA ARG A 161 -10.29 -15.96 19.38
C ARG A 161 -10.80 -14.99 18.31
N GLY A 162 -11.45 -15.52 17.27
CA GLY A 162 -12.07 -14.70 16.22
C GLY A 162 -11.09 -14.15 15.18
N THR A 163 -9.80 -14.50 15.28
CA THR A 163 -8.82 -14.17 14.24
C THR A 163 -8.88 -15.14 13.08
N VAL A 164 -8.39 -14.72 11.91
CA VAL A 164 -8.28 -15.59 10.73
C VAL A 164 -7.34 -16.75 11.01
N GLU A 165 -6.30 -16.53 11.79
CA GLU A 165 -5.31 -17.52 12.22
C GLU A 165 -5.93 -18.61 13.09
N GLU A 166 -6.79 -18.23 14.02
CA GLU A 166 -7.54 -19.19 14.85
C GLU A 166 -8.51 -20.02 14.01
N MET A 167 -9.25 -19.40 13.09
CA MET A 167 -10.14 -20.13 12.18
C MET A 167 -9.36 -21.08 11.27
N THR A 168 -8.23 -20.60 10.73
CA THR A 168 -7.38 -21.39 9.82
C THR A 168 -6.76 -22.58 10.54
N ILE A 169 -6.22 -22.39 11.75
CA ILE A 169 -5.60 -23.49 12.50
C ILE A 169 -6.66 -24.50 12.96
N THR A 170 -7.86 -24.05 13.31
CA THR A 170 -8.99 -24.92 13.65
C THR A 170 -9.43 -25.80 12.49
N GLN A 171 -9.40 -25.28 11.26
CA GLN A 171 -9.79 -26.02 10.07
C GLN A 171 -8.70 -26.98 9.57
N THR A 172 -7.43 -26.66 9.78
CA THR A 172 -6.30 -27.34 9.13
C THR A 172 -5.50 -28.25 10.03
N ALA A 173 -5.54 -28.05 11.36
CA ALA A 173 -4.77 -28.87 12.29
C ALA A 173 -5.36 -30.29 12.46
N PRO A 174 -4.53 -31.33 12.65
CA PRO A 174 -4.99 -32.68 12.97
C PRO A 174 -5.83 -32.71 14.24
N PRO A 175 -6.78 -33.66 14.39
CA PRO A 175 -7.60 -33.79 15.59
C PRO A 175 -6.82 -33.99 16.90
N SER A 176 -5.57 -34.48 16.81
CA SER A 176 -4.68 -34.67 17.97
C SER A 176 -3.96 -33.39 18.39
N ALA A 177 -4.04 -32.30 17.63
CA ALA A 177 -3.53 -30.99 18.03
C ALA A 177 -4.44 -30.34 19.07
N THR A 178 -3.87 -29.67 20.07
CA THR A 178 -4.63 -28.93 21.08
C THR A 178 -4.58 -27.44 20.79
N ILE A 179 -5.71 -26.85 20.38
CA ILE A 179 -5.83 -25.41 20.12
C ILE A 179 -6.34 -24.73 21.39
N LYS A 180 -5.51 -23.90 22.02
CA LYS A 180 -5.89 -23.06 23.17
C LYS A 180 -6.23 -21.65 22.68
N ARG A 181 -7.48 -21.25 22.91
CA ARG A 181 -7.96 -19.92 22.52
C ARG A 181 -7.77 -18.93 23.65
N PHE A 182 -7.31 -17.74 23.32
CA PHE A 182 -7.18 -16.59 24.23
C PHE A 182 -8.03 -15.44 23.72
N ASP A 183 -8.42 -14.55 24.62
CA ASP A 183 -9.34 -13.46 24.27
C ASP A 183 -8.65 -12.34 23.47
N ASP A 184 -7.33 -12.21 23.58
CA ASP A 184 -6.53 -11.23 22.84
C ASP A 184 -5.10 -11.73 22.52
N ASN A 185 -4.35 -10.91 21.76
CA ASN A 185 -2.95 -11.18 21.44
C ASN A 185 -2.06 -11.16 22.69
N ALA A 186 -2.36 -10.33 23.69
CA ALA A 186 -1.54 -10.22 24.91
C ALA A 186 -1.57 -11.51 25.73
N GLY A 187 -2.74 -12.11 25.90
CA GLY A 187 -2.93 -13.43 26.52
C GLY A 187 -2.28 -14.54 25.71
N THR A 188 -2.38 -14.49 24.38
CA THR A 188 -1.70 -15.45 23.48
C THR A 188 -0.18 -15.37 23.65
N ILE A 189 0.37 -14.15 23.65
CA ILE A 189 1.79 -13.88 23.90
C ILE A 189 2.21 -14.39 25.28
N ALA A 190 1.47 -14.07 26.33
CA ALA A 190 1.78 -14.50 27.70
C ALA A 190 1.76 -16.04 27.85
N ALA A 191 0.81 -16.71 27.21
CA ALA A 191 0.72 -18.16 27.20
C ALA A 191 1.90 -18.81 26.46
N PHE A 192 2.36 -18.21 25.36
CA PHE A 192 3.55 -18.68 24.66
C PHE A 192 4.82 -18.50 25.51
N LEU A 193 5.01 -17.30 26.06
CA LEU A 193 6.18 -16.94 26.86
C LEU A 193 6.30 -17.79 28.15
N SER A 194 5.17 -18.14 28.77
CA SER A 194 5.13 -19.02 29.94
C SER A 194 5.25 -20.52 29.60
N GLY A 195 5.24 -20.90 28.32
CA GLY A 195 5.26 -22.29 27.88
C GLY A 195 3.92 -23.03 28.02
N GLN A 196 2.83 -22.33 28.36
CA GLN A 196 1.46 -22.89 28.41
C GLN A 196 1.02 -23.44 27.04
N VAL A 197 1.56 -22.88 25.95
CA VAL A 197 1.45 -23.38 24.58
C VAL A 197 2.85 -23.56 23.99
N GLN A 198 3.01 -24.55 23.11
CA GLN A 198 4.30 -24.82 22.45
C GLN A 198 4.53 -23.86 21.28
N LEU A 199 3.45 -23.53 20.58
CA LEU A 199 3.38 -22.75 19.35
C LEU A 199 2.25 -21.71 19.48
N PHE A 200 2.21 -20.72 18.60
CA PHE A 200 1.04 -19.86 18.42
C PHE A 200 0.77 -19.56 16.95
N ALA A 201 -0.49 -19.34 16.61
CA ALA A 201 -0.94 -18.92 15.29
C ALA A 201 -1.26 -17.42 15.32
N ALA A 202 -0.57 -16.62 14.51
CA ALA A 202 -0.72 -15.15 14.47
C ALA A 202 -0.20 -14.56 13.16
N GLY A 203 -0.31 -13.24 13.00
CA GLY A 203 0.48 -12.46 12.04
C GLY A 203 1.92 -12.30 12.53
N ASN A 204 2.87 -12.16 11.59
CA ASN A 204 4.30 -12.01 11.89
C ASN A 204 4.62 -10.87 12.87
N VAL A 205 3.83 -9.78 12.88
CA VAL A 205 4.00 -8.66 13.82
C VAL A 205 3.86 -9.06 15.29
N VAL A 206 3.06 -10.08 15.61
CA VAL A 206 2.94 -10.60 16.99
C VAL A 206 4.23 -11.30 17.40
N ALA A 207 4.84 -12.08 16.49
CA ALA A 207 6.13 -12.70 16.73
C ALA A 207 7.23 -11.65 16.95
N THR A 208 7.29 -10.62 16.10
CA THR A 208 8.21 -9.48 16.29
C THR A 208 8.01 -8.80 17.65
N ALA A 209 6.76 -8.53 18.05
CA ALA A 209 6.47 -7.91 19.35
C ALA A 209 6.92 -8.77 20.54
N ILE A 210 6.91 -10.10 20.40
CA ILE A 210 7.48 -11.02 21.38
C ILE A 210 9.00 -10.89 21.39
N ILE A 211 9.65 -10.94 20.23
CA ILE A 211 11.11 -10.91 20.10
C ILE A 211 11.71 -9.62 20.69
N ALA A 212 11.05 -8.48 20.46
CA ALA A 212 11.45 -7.18 20.99
C ALA A 212 11.51 -7.12 22.54
N LYS A 213 10.90 -8.07 23.24
CA LYS A 213 10.97 -8.20 24.71
C LYS A 213 12.16 -9.03 25.18
N HIS A 214 13.04 -9.47 24.27
CA HIS A 214 14.17 -10.37 24.52
C HIS A 214 13.81 -11.58 25.42
N PRO A 215 12.78 -12.36 25.05
CA PRO A 215 12.33 -13.45 25.89
C PRO A 215 13.33 -14.62 25.84
N PRO A 216 13.39 -15.45 26.90
CA PRO A 216 14.17 -16.68 26.88
C PRO A 216 13.66 -17.68 25.82
N ARG A 217 12.39 -17.56 25.42
CA ARG A 217 11.73 -18.40 24.40
C ARG A 217 11.43 -17.57 23.15
N VAL A 218 12.41 -17.49 22.25
CA VAL A 218 12.32 -16.71 21.00
C VAL A 218 11.45 -17.44 19.97
N PRO A 219 10.41 -16.81 19.39
CA PRO A 219 9.62 -17.41 18.34
C PRO A 219 10.29 -17.32 16.97
N GLU A 220 10.28 -18.43 16.24
CA GLU A 220 10.61 -18.53 14.82
C GLU A 220 9.38 -18.91 14.01
N SER A 221 9.31 -18.50 12.74
CA SER A 221 8.28 -18.98 11.82
C SER A 221 8.42 -20.49 11.57
N LYS A 222 7.31 -21.21 11.56
CA LYS A 222 7.23 -22.65 11.28
C LYS A 222 6.65 -22.93 9.91
N TYR A 223 5.44 -22.43 9.68
CA TYR A 223 4.84 -22.42 8.36
C TYR A 223 3.84 -21.28 8.22
N ILE A 224 3.60 -20.87 6.99
CA ILE A 224 2.76 -19.72 6.63
C ILE A 224 1.44 -20.23 6.07
N PHE A 225 0.33 -19.71 6.60
CA PHE A 225 -1.02 -19.93 6.08
C PHE A 225 -1.26 -19.10 4.83
N ARG A 226 -0.85 -17.83 4.89
CA ARG A 226 -1.15 -16.83 3.89
C ARG A 226 -0.08 -15.75 3.88
N ASN A 227 0.45 -15.48 2.69
CA ASN A 227 1.24 -14.27 2.43
C ASN A 227 0.30 -13.15 1.99
N SER A 228 0.45 -11.98 2.60
CA SER A 228 -0.24 -10.75 2.21
C SER A 228 0.73 -9.59 2.33
N PRO A 229 1.82 -9.57 1.53
CA PRO A 229 2.85 -8.56 1.64
C PRO A 229 2.29 -7.14 1.42
N CYS A 230 3.04 -6.16 1.88
CA CYS A 230 2.67 -4.75 1.75
C CYS A 230 3.17 -4.18 0.43
N TYR A 231 2.35 -3.34 -0.17
CA TYR A 231 2.58 -2.67 -1.45
C TYR A 231 2.47 -1.16 -1.30
N ILE A 232 3.10 -0.40 -2.19
CA ILE A 232 2.97 1.06 -2.24
C ILE A 232 1.85 1.40 -3.21
N GLY A 233 0.89 2.20 -2.75
CA GLY A 233 -0.20 2.71 -3.58
C GLY A 233 0.23 3.96 -4.34
N VAL A 234 -0.03 3.97 -5.65
CA VAL A 234 0.21 5.09 -6.57
C VAL A 234 -1.10 5.45 -7.27
N LEU A 235 -1.31 6.73 -7.59
CA LEU A 235 -2.46 7.12 -8.43
C LEU A 235 -2.41 6.41 -9.78
N LYS A 236 -3.59 6.11 -10.35
CA LYS A 236 -3.71 5.60 -11.71
C LYS A 236 -3.04 6.54 -12.70
N ASP A 237 -2.58 5.95 -13.81
CA ASP A 237 -1.99 6.67 -14.94
C ASP A 237 -0.70 7.44 -14.60
N GLN A 238 0.07 6.94 -13.63
CA GLN A 238 1.37 7.48 -13.21
C GLN A 238 2.54 6.50 -13.45
N PRO A 239 2.77 6.04 -14.70
CA PRO A 239 3.71 4.97 -14.99
C PRO A 239 5.16 5.33 -14.61
N ARG A 240 5.59 6.58 -14.80
CA ARG A 240 6.96 7.03 -14.44
C ARG A 240 7.19 7.00 -12.93
N LEU A 241 6.22 7.43 -12.14
CA LEU A 241 6.30 7.39 -10.68
C LEU A 241 6.29 5.94 -10.18
N LEU A 242 5.40 5.11 -10.72
CA LEU A 242 5.33 3.68 -10.37
C LEU A 242 6.63 2.95 -10.71
N ASP A 243 7.21 3.22 -11.88
CA ASP A 243 8.47 2.61 -12.31
C ASP A 243 9.64 3.03 -11.41
N LEU A 244 9.73 4.31 -11.05
CA LEU A 244 10.72 4.78 -10.07
C LEU A 244 10.54 4.11 -8.70
N VAL A 245 9.30 3.93 -8.24
CA VAL A 245 9.02 3.22 -6.98
C VAL A 245 9.51 1.78 -7.06
N ASN A 246 9.20 1.07 -8.15
CA ASN A 246 9.63 -0.32 -8.34
C ASN A 246 11.16 -0.43 -8.42
N GLN A 247 11.82 0.42 -9.19
CA GLN A 247 13.29 0.45 -9.28
C GLN A 247 13.96 0.77 -7.93
N THR A 248 13.31 1.58 -7.09
CA THR A 248 13.81 1.86 -5.73
C THR A 248 13.74 0.60 -4.87
N ILE A 249 12.62 -0.14 -4.93
CA ILE A 249 12.45 -1.40 -4.21
C ILE A 249 13.46 -2.45 -4.71
N ASP A 250 13.65 -2.60 -6.02
CA ASP A 250 14.61 -3.56 -6.59
C ASP A 250 16.04 -3.30 -6.12
N ARG A 251 16.47 -2.03 -6.18
CA ARG A 251 17.79 -1.63 -5.70
C ARG A 251 17.95 -1.91 -4.22
N ALA A 252 16.95 -1.57 -3.41
CA ALA A 252 16.97 -1.79 -1.97
C ALA A 252 16.96 -3.28 -1.59
N LYS A 253 16.33 -4.15 -2.41
CA LYS A 253 16.44 -5.61 -2.30
C LYS A 253 17.88 -6.05 -2.61
N HIS A 254 18.45 -5.56 -3.70
CA HIS A 254 19.77 -5.97 -4.18
C HIS A 254 20.94 -5.50 -3.30
N ASP A 255 20.90 -4.26 -2.78
CA ASP A 255 21.96 -3.67 -1.97
C ASP A 255 21.84 -3.97 -0.46
N GLY A 256 20.79 -4.70 -0.05
CA GLY A 256 20.55 -5.09 1.34
C GLY A 256 19.90 -4.00 2.20
N THR A 257 19.58 -2.83 1.64
CA THR A 257 18.87 -1.76 2.37
C THR A 257 17.52 -2.24 2.89
N LEU A 258 16.72 -2.92 2.05
CA LEU A 258 15.40 -3.39 2.44
C LEU A 258 15.49 -4.53 3.46
N ASN A 259 16.54 -5.36 3.38
CA ASN A 259 16.84 -6.35 4.42
C ASN A 259 17.19 -5.69 5.76
N SER A 260 17.96 -4.60 5.73
CA SER A 260 18.29 -3.83 6.94
C SER A 260 17.05 -3.21 7.57
N ILE A 261 16.12 -2.68 6.75
CA ILE A 261 14.82 -2.18 7.22
C ILE A 261 14.00 -3.32 7.85
N SER A 262 13.94 -4.48 7.19
CA SER A 262 13.25 -5.66 7.70
C SER A 262 13.83 -6.14 9.03
N GLN A 263 15.15 -6.26 9.15
CA GLN A 263 15.78 -6.66 10.40
C GLN A 263 15.52 -5.63 11.51
N LYS A 264 15.62 -4.33 11.21
CA LYS A 264 15.39 -3.26 12.19
C LYS A 264 13.98 -3.29 12.78
N TRP A 265 12.95 -3.49 11.95
CA TRP A 265 11.56 -3.32 12.36
C TRP A 265 10.82 -4.63 12.63
N LEU A 266 11.19 -5.71 11.96
CA LEU A 266 10.53 -7.00 12.05
C LEU A 266 11.38 -8.05 12.77
N ASP A 267 12.66 -7.74 13.04
CA ASP A 267 13.69 -8.67 13.53
C ASP A 267 13.77 -9.97 12.72
N MET A 268 13.55 -9.83 11.41
CA MET A 268 13.58 -10.94 10.46
C MET A 268 14.28 -10.50 9.17
N PRO A 269 15.03 -11.41 8.52
CA PRO A 269 15.55 -11.15 7.19
C PRO A 269 14.40 -10.96 6.19
N LEU A 270 14.67 -10.19 5.14
CA LEU A 270 13.73 -10.05 4.02
C LEU A 270 13.56 -11.43 3.35
N PRO A 271 12.32 -11.92 3.13
CA PRO A 271 12.13 -13.17 2.43
C PRO A 271 12.67 -13.12 1.00
N ALA A 272 13.37 -14.18 0.59
CA ALA A 272 13.97 -14.28 -0.75
C ALA A 272 12.94 -14.24 -1.90
N ASN A 273 11.67 -14.51 -1.60
CA ASN A 273 10.56 -14.54 -2.54
C ASN A 273 9.61 -13.33 -2.41
N LEU A 274 10.05 -12.26 -1.74
CA LEU A 274 9.28 -11.02 -1.66
C LEU A 274 9.29 -10.24 -2.98
#